data_AF-A0A5E4U746-F1
#
_entry.id   AF-A0A5E4U746-F1
#
_cell.length_a   1.000
_cell.length_b   1.000
_cell.length_c   1.000
_cell.angle_alpha   90.00
_cell.angle_beta   90.00
_cell.angle_gamma   90.00
#
_symmetry.space_group_name_H-M   'P 1'
#
loop_
_entity.id
_entity.type
_entity.pdbx_description
1 polymer ?
#
loop_
_entity_poly.entity_id
_entity_poly.type
_entity_poly.pdbx_seq_one_letter_code
_entity_poly.pdbx_strand_id
1 'polypeptide(L)'
;MDEAFEVVTDIADISRLNEQLAKQLRATLQYKESREISYPAGHHTGTVYFEARAGTSVRAWSPHVAPDKLLNLVLFAEPGSPKWIEIAVQLNFPAGTYNRRTAGAFVKDGRGDIFVAHRGKLTKGNAGTPKDKVFREFAASTVEAADNGKTSRVILIGGLKAPDLADRLWAFAEEAREVAARPSDARHGDGQSRSTGEIVVGGSGGASEADAGGQRAASPAERLLMSRGYFRVFW
;
A
#
# COMPACT_ATOMS: atom_id res chain seq x y z
N MET A 1 16.59 14.45 11.75
CA MET A 1 16.93 13.99 10.39
C MET A 1 15.61 13.75 9.69
N ASP A 2 15.37 14.45 8.59
CA ASP A 2 14.21 14.19 7.75
C ASP A 2 14.28 12.74 7.25
N GLU A 3 13.16 12.03 7.35
CA GLU A 3 13.09 10.62 6.99
C GLU A 3 13.21 10.48 5.47
N ALA A 4 14.32 9.90 5.01
CA ALA A 4 14.54 9.66 3.60
C ALA A 4 13.87 8.34 3.20
N PHE A 5 12.84 8.43 2.35
CA PHE A 5 12.23 7.28 1.70
C PHE A 5 12.75 7.14 0.27
N GLU A 6 13.01 5.90 -0.14
CA GLU A 6 13.46 5.56 -1.49
C GLU A 6 12.61 4.42 -2.05
N VAL A 7 12.04 4.61 -3.23
CA VAL A 7 11.38 3.51 -3.95
C VAL A 7 12.44 2.54 -4.44
N VAL A 8 12.22 1.24 -4.20
CA VAL A 8 13.05 0.18 -4.78
C VAL A 8 12.77 0.12 -6.28
N THR A 9 13.79 0.41 -7.11
CA THR A 9 13.65 0.50 -8.57
C THR A 9 14.33 -0.63 -9.33
N ASP A 10 15.25 -1.36 -8.69
CA ASP A 10 15.88 -2.54 -9.29
C ASP A 10 14.86 -3.68 -9.45
N ILE A 11 14.79 -4.25 -10.66
CA ILE A 11 13.78 -5.26 -11.01
C ILE A 11 14.01 -6.58 -10.27
N ALA A 12 15.27 -6.97 -10.05
CA ALA A 12 15.57 -8.21 -9.33
C ALA A 12 15.17 -8.07 -7.85
N ASP A 13 15.44 -6.92 -7.25
CA ASP A 13 14.98 -6.62 -5.89
C ASP A 13 13.46 -6.56 -5.79
N ILE A 14 12.77 -5.92 -6.74
CA ILE A 14 11.29 -5.91 -6.77
C ILE A 14 10.74 -7.35 -6.84
N SER A 15 11.32 -8.21 -7.67
CA SER A 15 10.90 -9.61 -7.78
C SER A 15 11.08 -10.36 -6.45
N ARG A 16 12.27 -10.23 -5.84
CA ARG A 16 12.59 -10.85 -4.55
C ARG A 16 11.65 -10.37 -3.43
N LEU A 17 11.36 -9.07 -3.38
CA LEU A 17 10.44 -8.50 -2.38
C LEU A 17 9.00 -8.93 -2.63
N ASN A 18 8.57 -9.07 -3.89
CA ASN A 18 7.26 -9.62 -4.23
C ASN A 18 7.12 -11.09 -3.81
N GLU A 19 8.17 -11.90 -3.94
CA GLU A 19 8.18 -13.27 -3.40
C GLU A 19 8.06 -13.30 -1.87
N GLN A 20 8.71 -12.36 -1.18
CA GLN A 20 8.59 -12.21 0.28
C GLN A 20 7.17 -11.80 0.69
N LEU A 21 6.56 -10.85 -0.03
CA LEU A 21 5.16 -10.47 0.17
C LEU A 21 4.24 -11.68 -0.04
N ALA A 22 4.44 -12.42 -1.14
CA ALA A 22 3.68 -13.62 -1.43
C ALA A 22 3.82 -14.70 -0.35
N LYS A 23 4.98 -14.79 0.32
CA LYS A 23 5.19 -15.70 1.46
C LYS A 23 4.39 -15.25 2.68
N GLN A 24 4.40 -13.95 3.01
CA GLN A 24 3.63 -13.39 4.12
C GLN A 24 2.13 -13.57 3.91
N LEU A 25 1.63 -13.24 2.71
CA LEU A 25 0.20 -13.36 2.41
C LEU A 25 -0.26 -14.83 2.46
N ARG A 26 0.54 -15.78 1.95
CA ARG A 26 0.20 -17.21 2.02
C ARG A 26 0.23 -17.79 3.44
N ALA A 27 0.95 -17.18 4.37
CA ALA A 27 0.91 -17.60 5.77
C ALA A 27 -0.46 -17.28 6.41
N THR A 28 -1.12 -16.22 5.95
CA THR A 28 -2.45 -15.79 6.42
C THR A 28 -3.59 -16.41 5.59
N LEU A 29 -3.42 -16.46 4.26
CA LEU A 29 -4.44 -16.88 3.29
C LEU A 29 -4.18 -18.31 2.85
N GLN A 30 -4.61 -19.26 3.67
CA GLN A 30 -4.16 -20.65 3.56
C GLN A 30 -5.00 -21.50 2.61
N TYR A 31 -6.21 -21.05 2.25
CA TYR A 31 -7.14 -21.85 1.45
C TYR A 31 -7.08 -21.45 -0.01
N LYS A 32 -6.84 -22.41 -0.91
CA LYS A 32 -6.62 -22.13 -2.33
C LYS A 32 -7.77 -22.66 -3.19
N GLU A 33 -8.22 -21.85 -4.12
CA GLU A 33 -9.19 -22.22 -5.16
C GLU A 33 -8.74 -21.72 -6.55
N SER A 34 -9.28 -22.34 -7.61
CA SER A 34 -9.22 -21.81 -8.97
C SER A 34 -10.49 -21.01 -9.24
N ARG A 35 -10.37 -19.74 -9.61
CA ARG A 35 -11.49 -18.80 -9.64
C ARG A 35 -11.44 -17.90 -10.88
N GLU A 36 -12.61 -17.49 -11.36
CA GLU A 36 -12.75 -16.42 -12.32
C GLU A 36 -12.65 -15.05 -11.65
N ILE A 37 -11.70 -14.23 -12.10
CA ILE A 37 -11.45 -12.88 -11.60
C ILE A 37 -11.71 -11.89 -12.73
N SER A 38 -12.63 -10.97 -12.49
CA SER A 38 -13.11 -9.98 -13.46
C SER A 38 -12.41 -8.62 -13.33
N TYR A 39 -12.31 -7.92 -14.45
CA TYR A 39 -11.81 -6.56 -14.60
C TYR A 39 -12.54 -5.88 -15.77
N PRO A 40 -12.47 -4.55 -15.94
CA PRO A 40 -13.33 -3.87 -16.92
C PRO A 40 -13.19 -4.35 -18.37
N ALA A 41 -12.03 -4.89 -18.74
CA ALA A 41 -11.72 -5.40 -20.07
C ALA A 41 -11.92 -6.92 -20.24
N GLY A 42 -12.42 -7.65 -19.22
CA GLY A 42 -12.63 -9.10 -19.32
C GLY A 42 -12.53 -9.84 -17.99
N HIS A 43 -12.23 -11.12 -18.06
CA HIS A 43 -11.97 -11.97 -16.90
C HIS A 43 -10.85 -12.94 -17.22
N HIS A 44 -10.30 -13.54 -16.17
CA HIS A 44 -9.36 -14.65 -16.30
C HIS A 44 -9.51 -15.61 -15.13
N THR A 45 -9.22 -16.88 -15.38
CA THR A 45 -9.06 -17.88 -14.33
C THR A 45 -7.71 -17.68 -13.63
N GLY A 46 -7.74 -17.56 -12.31
CA GLY A 46 -6.55 -17.40 -11.48
C GLY A 46 -6.59 -18.28 -10.24
N THR A 47 -5.42 -18.50 -9.64
CA THR A 47 -5.32 -19.09 -8.29
C THR A 47 -5.64 -18.01 -7.25
N VAL A 48 -6.67 -18.24 -6.44
CA VAL A 48 -7.06 -17.35 -5.34
C VAL A 48 -6.79 -18.02 -4.01
N TYR A 49 -6.13 -17.28 -3.12
CA TYR A 49 -5.86 -17.65 -1.74
C TYR A 49 -6.83 -16.90 -0.82
N PHE A 50 -7.64 -17.62 -0.06
CA PHE A 50 -8.62 -17.14 0.90
C PHE A 50 -8.11 -17.31 2.33
N GLU A 51 -8.51 -16.39 3.20
CA GLU A 51 -8.29 -16.47 4.64
C GLU A 51 -9.09 -17.59 5.32
N ALA A 52 -10.33 -17.80 4.90
CA ALA A 52 -11.26 -18.76 5.48
C ALA A 52 -11.88 -19.66 4.40
N ARG A 53 -12.35 -20.84 4.80
CA ARG A 53 -13.02 -21.81 3.90
C ARG A 53 -14.47 -21.45 3.55
N ALA A 54 -15.08 -20.53 4.29
CA ALA A 54 -16.46 -20.12 4.11
C ALA A 54 -16.68 -18.70 4.65
N GLY A 55 -17.76 -18.05 4.21
CA GLY A 55 -18.13 -16.69 4.58
C GLY A 55 -18.47 -15.85 3.34
N THR A 56 -19.19 -14.75 3.51
CA THR A 56 -19.76 -13.97 2.39
C THR A 56 -18.84 -12.88 1.84
N SER A 57 -17.83 -12.47 2.61
CA SER A 57 -16.85 -11.42 2.22
C SER A 57 -15.47 -11.75 2.79
N VAL A 58 -14.96 -12.92 2.44
CA VAL A 58 -13.65 -13.40 2.93
C VAL A 58 -12.52 -12.68 2.21
N ARG A 59 -11.51 -12.28 2.97
CA ARG A 59 -10.27 -11.70 2.46
C ARG A 59 -9.58 -12.69 1.52
N ALA A 60 -9.23 -12.24 0.33
CA ALA A 60 -8.64 -13.10 -0.68
C ALA A 60 -7.60 -12.38 -1.55
N TRP A 61 -6.61 -13.13 -2.05
CA TRP A 61 -5.52 -12.60 -2.86
C TRP A 61 -5.20 -13.53 -4.03
N SER A 62 -4.90 -12.95 -5.19
CA SER A 62 -4.47 -13.70 -6.38
C SER A 62 -3.16 -13.12 -6.93
N PRO A 63 -2.05 -13.86 -6.89
CA PRO A 63 -0.84 -13.51 -7.62
C PRO A 63 -0.93 -13.94 -9.10
N HIS A 64 -0.31 -13.17 -9.98
CA HIS A 64 -0.02 -13.61 -11.35
C HIS A 64 1.25 -12.94 -11.86
N VAL A 65 2.06 -13.64 -12.66
CA VAL A 65 3.28 -13.07 -13.26
C VAL A 65 3.04 -12.85 -14.74
N ALA A 66 3.14 -11.60 -15.18
CA ALA A 66 3.14 -11.24 -16.59
C ALA A 66 4.51 -10.62 -16.97
N PRO A 67 4.83 -10.52 -18.27
CA PRO A 67 6.15 -10.05 -18.71
C PRO A 67 6.57 -8.68 -18.16
N ASP A 68 5.61 -7.74 -18.03
CA ASP A 68 5.84 -6.35 -17.63
C ASP A 68 5.42 -6.01 -16.20
N LYS A 69 4.79 -6.98 -15.48
CA LYS A 69 4.22 -6.74 -14.15
C LYS A 69 4.07 -8.03 -13.33
N LEU A 70 4.32 -7.88 -12.03
CA LEU A 70 3.95 -8.83 -11.00
C LEU A 70 2.59 -8.41 -10.45
N LEU A 71 1.54 -9.16 -10.77
CA LEU A 71 0.18 -8.84 -10.33
C LEU A 71 -0.04 -9.35 -8.91
N ASN A 72 -0.64 -8.49 -8.09
CA ASN A 72 -1.19 -8.86 -6.79
C ASN A 72 -2.58 -8.26 -6.70
N LEU A 73 -3.58 -9.12 -6.92
CA LEU A 73 -4.98 -8.71 -6.88
C LEU A 73 -5.49 -8.93 -5.46
N VAL A 74 -5.89 -7.85 -4.80
CA VAL A 74 -6.52 -7.87 -3.48
C VAL A 74 -8.03 -7.95 -3.69
N LEU A 75 -8.67 -8.90 -3.03
CA LEU A 75 -10.04 -9.34 -3.30
C LEU A 75 -10.84 -9.50 -1.99
N PHE A 76 -12.16 -9.44 -2.13
CA PHE A 76 -13.13 -9.94 -1.17
C PHE A 76 -14.09 -10.86 -1.92
N ALA A 77 -14.28 -12.09 -1.44
CA ALA A 77 -15.14 -13.05 -2.11
C ALA A 77 -15.69 -14.11 -1.16
N GLU A 78 -16.73 -14.81 -1.62
CA GLU A 78 -17.26 -16.00 -0.97
C GLU A 78 -16.54 -17.24 -1.51
N PRO A 79 -15.80 -17.99 -0.68
CA PRO A 79 -15.17 -19.26 -1.06
C PRO A 79 -16.22 -20.24 -1.63
N GLY A 80 -15.87 -21.01 -2.65
CA GLY A 80 -16.76 -21.99 -3.28
C GLY A 80 -17.91 -21.42 -4.13
N SER A 81 -18.18 -20.10 -4.10
CA SER A 81 -19.21 -19.47 -4.95
C SER A 81 -18.89 -19.64 -6.45
N PRO A 82 -19.81 -19.75 -7.40
CA PRO A 82 -19.43 -19.75 -8.83
C PRO A 82 -19.26 -18.34 -9.42
N LYS A 83 -19.55 -17.29 -8.63
CA LYS A 83 -19.53 -15.91 -9.10
C LYS A 83 -18.11 -15.44 -9.43
N TRP A 84 -18.00 -14.60 -10.46
CA TRP A 84 -16.77 -13.88 -10.76
C TRP A 84 -16.41 -12.93 -9.61
N ILE A 85 -15.13 -12.87 -9.30
CA ILE A 85 -14.61 -12.02 -8.24
C ILE A 85 -14.25 -10.66 -8.84
N GLU A 86 -14.72 -9.57 -8.24
CA GLU A 86 -14.30 -8.22 -8.58
C GLU A 86 -13.01 -7.86 -7.82
N ILE A 87 -12.08 -7.19 -8.49
CA ILE A 87 -10.84 -6.74 -7.87
C ILE A 87 -11.11 -5.54 -6.97
N ALA A 88 -10.75 -5.63 -5.68
CA ALA A 88 -10.83 -4.52 -4.75
C ALA A 88 -9.71 -3.50 -4.99
N VAL A 89 -8.47 -3.98 -5.05
CA VAL A 89 -7.26 -3.18 -5.29
C VAL A 89 -6.25 -3.96 -6.12
N GLN A 90 -5.59 -3.28 -7.05
CA GLN A 90 -4.44 -3.80 -7.76
C GLN A 90 -3.15 -3.29 -7.12
N LEU A 91 -2.40 -4.19 -6.46
CA LEU A 91 -1.08 -3.90 -5.89
C LEU A 91 0.02 -4.46 -6.79
N ASN A 92 -0.06 -4.17 -8.09
CA ASN A 92 0.89 -4.71 -9.05
C ASN A 92 2.26 -4.03 -8.90
N PHE A 93 3.35 -4.74 -9.18
CA PHE A 93 4.72 -4.20 -9.20
C PHE A 93 5.35 -4.34 -10.60
N PRO A 94 6.31 -3.48 -10.99
CA PRO A 94 7.01 -3.62 -12.27
C PRO A 94 7.75 -4.97 -12.40
N ALA A 95 7.76 -5.54 -13.61
CA ALA A 95 8.62 -6.66 -13.99
C ALA A 95 9.33 -6.36 -15.32
N GLY A 96 10.49 -6.97 -15.55
CA GLY A 96 11.29 -6.79 -16.76
C GLY A 96 11.98 -5.43 -16.88
N THR A 97 11.21 -4.33 -16.83
CA THR A 97 11.73 -2.96 -16.85
C THR A 97 11.00 -2.09 -15.84
N TYR A 98 11.74 -1.22 -15.16
CA TYR A 98 11.16 -0.36 -14.14
C TYR A 98 10.13 0.61 -14.74
N ASN A 99 8.95 0.66 -14.14
CA ASN A 99 7.85 1.51 -14.59
C ASN A 99 7.15 2.18 -13.41
N ARG A 100 7.43 3.48 -13.20
CA ARG A 100 6.82 4.28 -12.12
C ARG A 100 5.29 4.45 -12.22
N ARG A 101 4.65 4.04 -13.33
CA ARG A 101 3.19 4.11 -13.53
C ARG A 101 2.45 2.92 -12.91
N THR A 102 3.16 1.86 -12.55
CA THR A 102 2.61 0.68 -11.89
C THR A 102 2.13 1.03 -10.49
N ALA A 103 0.99 0.48 -10.04
CA ALA A 103 0.27 0.99 -8.87
C ALA A 103 0.96 0.73 -7.53
N GLY A 104 1.55 -0.46 -7.35
CA GLY A 104 2.32 -0.83 -6.16
C GLY A 104 3.78 -0.37 -6.25
N ALA A 105 4.38 -0.19 -5.08
CA ALA A 105 5.80 0.09 -4.91
C ALA A 105 6.31 -0.57 -3.62
N PHE A 106 7.59 -0.96 -3.62
CA PHE A 106 8.32 -1.18 -2.38
C PHE A 106 9.10 0.08 -2.05
N VAL A 107 9.10 0.47 -0.78
CA VAL A 107 9.74 1.67 -0.29
C VAL A 107 10.69 1.29 0.84
N LYS A 108 11.93 1.76 0.76
CA LYS A 108 12.95 1.60 1.79
C LYS A 108 13.03 2.89 2.60
N ASP A 109 13.03 2.80 3.91
CA ASP A 109 13.28 3.95 4.79
C ASP A 109 14.78 4.18 5.04
N GLY A 110 15.12 5.24 5.77
CA GLY A 110 16.51 5.57 6.12
C GLY A 110 17.21 4.53 7.01
N ARG A 111 16.47 3.56 7.57
CA ARG A 111 17.01 2.44 8.38
C ARG A 111 17.17 1.14 7.58
N GLY A 112 16.77 1.16 6.30
CA GLY A 112 16.78 0.00 5.42
C GLY A 112 15.56 -0.91 5.57
N ASP A 113 14.55 -0.51 6.36
CA ASP A 113 13.33 -1.29 6.51
C ASP A 113 12.47 -1.12 5.24
N ILE A 114 11.87 -2.23 4.78
CA ILE A 114 11.10 -2.26 3.53
C ILE A 114 9.62 -2.22 3.83
N PHE A 115 8.90 -1.35 3.15
CA PHE A 115 7.47 -1.15 3.22
C PHE A 115 6.80 -1.48 1.89
N VAL A 116 5.59 -2.02 1.98
CA VAL A 116 4.66 -2.12 0.87
C VAL A 116 3.91 -0.78 0.78
N ALA A 117 3.83 -0.24 -0.43
CA ALA A 117 3.20 1.05 -0.68
C ALA A 117 2.37 1.05 -1.97
N HIS A 118 1.50 2.04 -2.09
CA HIS A 118 0.65 2.27 -3.25
C HIS A 118 0.78 3.71 -3.78
N ARG A 119 0.75 3.88 -5.10
CA ARG A 119 0.98 5.18 -5.79
C ARG A 119 -0.30 5.99 -6.06
N GLY A 120 -1.36 5.67 -5.32
CA GLY A 120 -2.67 6.34 -5.41
C GLY A 120 -3.46 6.08 -6.69
N LYS A 121 -3.09 5.08 -7.51
CA LYS A 121 -3.86 4.72 -8.72
C LYS A 121 -5.07 3.86 -8.36
N LEU A 122 -6.18 4.52 -8.00
CA LEU A 122 -7.44 3.85 -7.69
C LEU A 122 -8.44 3.99 -8.84
N THR A 123 -9.20 2.94 -9.11
CA THR A 123 -10.20 2.88 -10.18
C THR A 123 -11.48 2.21 -9.69
N LYS A 124 -12.63 2.71 -10.12
CA LYS A 124 -13.92 2.03 -9.98
C LYS A 124 -14.52 1.83 -11.37
N GLY A 125 -14.63 0.58 -11.81
CA GLY A 125 -14.93 0.29 -13.22
C GLY A 125 -13.92 0.96 -14.16
N ASN A 126 -14.41 1.75 -15.12
CA ASN A 126 -13.58 2.49 -16.08
C ASN A 126 -13.16 3.89 -15.58
N ALA A 127 -13.63 4.33 -14.41
CA ALA A 127 -13.34 5.68 -13.90
C ALA A 127 -12.14 5.65 -12.94
N GLY A 128 -11.11 6.43 -13.27
CA GLY A 128 -9.99 6.69 -12.37
C GLY A 128 -10.36 7.71 -11.29
N THR A 129 -9.93 7.45 -10.05
CA THR A 129 -10.05 8.44 -8.97
C THR A 129 -8.90 9.45 -9.09
N PRO A 130 -9.16 10.76 -9.02
CA PRO A 130 -8.10 11.78 -9.08
C PRO A 130 -7.05 11.56 -7.99
N LYS A 131 -5.77 11.54 -8.35
CA LYS A 131 -4.68 11.25 -7.41
C LYS A 131 -4.65 12.19 -6.21
N ASP A 132 -4.93 13.48 -6.41
CA ASP A 132 -4.93 14.44 -5.30
C ASP A 132 -6.04 14.18 -4.29
N LYS A 133 -7.21 13.69 -4.75
CA LYS A 133 -8.26 13.19 -3.85
C LYS A 133 -7.73 12.00 -3.04
N VAL A 134 -7.12 11.02 -3.71
CA VAL A 134 -6.58 9.83 -3.04
C VAL A 134 -5.53 10.22 -2.00
N PHE A 135 -4.51 11.01 -2.36
CA PHE A 135 -3.47 11.42 -1.40
C PHE A 135 -3.98 12.30 -0.26
N ARG A 136 -5.10 13.03 -0.45
CA ARG A 136 -5.74 13.76 0.65
C ARG A 136 -6.39 12.81 1.66
N GLU A 137 -7.12 11.81 1.20
CA GLU A 137 -7.75 10.82 2.08
C GLU A 137 -6.68 9.99 2.82
N PHE A 138 -5.60 9.62 2.11
CA PHE A 138 -4.48 8.87 2.68
C PHE A 138 -3.33 9.74 3.20
N ALA A 139 -3.58 11.02 3.53
CA ALA A 139 -2.51 11.99 3.80
C ALA A 139 -1.57 11.55 4.94
N ALA A 140 -2.12 11.02 6.03
CA ALA A 140 -1.31 10.61 7.19
C ALA A 140 -0.53 9.30 7.02
N SER A 141 -0.63 8.61 5.88
CA SER A 141 0.32 7.54 5.50
C SER A 141 1.03 7.84 4.19
N THR A 142 0.88 9.06 3.66
CA THR A 142 1.57 9.48 2.44
C THR A 142 2.93 10.05 2.79
N VAL A 143 3.95 9.59 2.07
CA VAL A 143 5.32 10.08 2.17
C VAL A 143 5.83 10.47 0.79
N GLU A 144 6.78 11.41 0.76
CA GLU A 144 7.59 11.69 -0.43
C GLU A 144 8.76 10.71 -0.47
N ALA A 145 8.98 10.05 -1.61
CA ALA A 145 10.08 9.11 -1.80
C ALA A 145 10.89 9.44 -3.06
N ALA A 146 12.21 9.30 -2.96
CA ALA A 146 13.09 9.31 -4.12
C ALA A 146 12.75 8.11 -5.03
N ASP A 147 12.63 8.37 -6.32
CA ASP A 147 12.09 7.44 -7.30
C ASP A 147 12.74 7.67 -8.66
N ASN A 148 13.90 7.04 -8.86
CA ASN A 148 14.67 7.09 -10.10
C ASN A 148 14.92 8.52 -10.62
N GLY A 149 15.50 9.38 -9.76
CA GLY A 149 15.80 10.78 -10.09
C GLY A 149 14.61 11.73 -10.04
N LYS A 150 13.45 11.28 -9.53
CA LYS A 150 12.28 12.12 -9.25
C LYS A 150 11.79 11.90 -7.83
N THR A 151 10.93 12.79 -7.36
CA THR A 151 10.17 12.58 -6.12
C THR A 151 8.78 12.06 -6.47
N SER A 152 8.32 11.05 -5.73
CA SER A 152 6.98 10.48 -5.86
C SER A 152 6.28 10.43 -4.50
N ARG A 153 5.02 10.85 -4.46
CA ARG A 153 4.10 10.54 -3.35
C ARG A 153 3.68 9.09 -3.39
N VAL A 154 3.80 8.42 -2.25
CA VAL A 154 3.39 7.02 -2.05
C VAL A 154 2.67 6.86 -0.71
N ILE A 155 1.67 6.00 -0.68
CA ILE A 155 0.89 5.67 0.51
C ILE A 155 1.51 4.42 1.11
N LEU A 156 2.11 4.52 2.30
CA LEU A 156 2.61 3.38 3.04
C LEU A 156 1.43 2.54 3.54
N ILE A 157 1.49 1.23 3.30
CA ILE A 157 0.48 0.26 3.76
C ILE A 157 1.00 -0.45 5.01
N GLY A 158 2.19 -1.05 4.93
CA GLY A 158 2.73 -1.87 6.00
C GLY A 158 4.20 -2.22 5.77
N GLY A 159 4.93 -2.49 6.85
CA GLY A 159 6.27 -3.08 6.75
C GLY A 159 6.18 -4.48 6.15
N LEU A 160 7.06 -4.82 5.21
CA LEU A 160 7.04 -6.11 4.51
C LEU A 160 7.24 -7.30 5.47
N LYS A 161 7.92 -7.08 6.59
CA LYS A 161 8.17 -8.09 7.63
C LYS A 161 7.20 -7.99 8.81
N ALA A 162 6.26 -7.07 8.77
CA ALA A 162 5.31 -6.88 9.86
C ALA A 162 4.32 -8.04 9.90
N PRO A 163 4.04 -8.64 11.08
CA PRO A 163 3.14 -9.78 11.21
C PRO A 163 1.68 -9.43 10.85
N ASP A 164 1.30 -8.16 10.98
CA ASP A 164 -0.02 -7.62 10.66
C ASP A 164 -0.11 -7.03 9.24
N LEU A 165 0.87 -7.31 8.36
CA LEU A 165 0.89 -6.78 7.00
C LEU A 165 -0.37 -7.13 6.20
N ALA A 166 -0.88 -8.36 6.36
CA ALA A 166 -2.13 -8.77 5.73
C ALA A 166 -3.27 -7.85 6.19
N ASP A 167 -3.45 -7.69 7.51
CA ASP A 167 -4.51 -6.84 8.05
C ASP A 167 -4.47 -5.41 7.53
N ARG A 168 -3.27 -4.81 7.51
CA ARG A 168 -3.09 -3.47 6.96
C ARG A 168 -3.41 -3.38 5.47
N LEU A 169 -3.07 -4.41 4.70
CA LEU A 169 -3.36 -4.44 3.26
C LEU A 169 -4.87 -4.50 2.98
N TRP A 170 -5.63 -5.30 3.74
CA TRP A 170 -7.09 -5.35 3.55
C TRP A 170 -7.79 -4.12 4.07
N ALA A 171 -7.33 -3.55 5.19
CA ALA A 171 -7.92 -2.31 5.69
C ALA A 171 -7.64 -1.13 4.74
N PHE A 172 -6.45 -1.07 4.13
CA PHE A 172 -6.18 -0.17 2.99
C PHE A 172 -7.12 -0.44 1.81
N ALA A 173 -7.40 -1.71 1.48
CA ALA A 173 -8.27 -2.05 0.36
C ALA A 173 -9.73 -1.64 0.58
N GLU A 174 -10.24 -1.75 1.82
CA GLU A 174 -11.58 -1.26 2.19
C GLU A 174 -11.66 0.26 2.02
N GLU A 175 -10.73 0.99 2.63
CA GLU A 175 -10.67 2.46 2.54
C GLU A 175 -10.51 2.91 1.07
N ALA A 176 -9.68 2.22 0.29
CA ALA A 176 -9.47 2.52 -1.12
C ALA A 176 -10.76 2.34 -1.95
N ARG A 177 -11.56 1.32 -1.67
CA ARG A 177 -12.86 1.11 -2.33
C ARG A 177 -13.85 2.22 -1.97
N GLU A 178 -13.88 2.64 -0.71
CA GLU A 178 -14.73 3.75 -0.27
C GLU A 178 -14.35 5.05 -0.98
N VAL A 179 -13.05 5.39 -0.99
CA VAL A 179 -12.54 6.61 -1.63
C VAL A 179 -12.86 6.61 -3.13
N ALA A 180 -12.73 5.47 -3.81
CA ALA A 180 -13.06 5.32 -5.23
C ALA A 180 -14.56 5.30 -5.51
N ALA A 181 -15.40 4.92 -4.54
CA ALA A 181 -16.86 4.92 -4.67
C ALA A 181 -17.50 6.28 -4.47
N ARG A 182 -16.87 7.17 -3.68
CA ARG A 182 -17.37 8.53 -3.47
C ARG A 182 -17.31 9.32 -4.79
N PRO A 183 -18.40 10.00 -5.20
CA PRO A 183 -18.37 10.93 -6.33
C PRO A 183 -17.22 11.93 -6.19
N SER A 184 -16.67 12.37 -7.32
CA SER A 184 -15.76 13.52 -7.30
C SER A 184 -16.65 14.76 -7.35
N ASP A 185 -16.72 15.52 -6.26
CA ASP A 185 -17.44 16.80 -6.28
C ASP A 185 -16.78 17.70 -7.32
N ALA A 186 -17.55 18.06 -8.35
CA ALA A 186 -17.14 19.00 -9.37
C ALA A 186 -17.53 20.42 -8.95
N ARG A 187 -16.53 21.30 -8.78
CA ARG A 187 -16.46 22.79 -8.97
C ARG A 187 -15.50 23.44 -7.96
N HIS A 188 -14.39 24.03 -8.39
CA HIS A 188 -14.17 25.42 -8.88
C HIS A 188 -13.98 26.46 -7.76
N GLY A 189 -12.88 27.23 -7.85
CA GLY A 189 -12.63 28.43 -7.05
C GLY A 189 -11.16 28.84 -7.01
N ASP A 190 -10.72 29.56 -8.04
CA ASP A 190 -9.47 30.32 -8.11
C ASP A 190 -9.20 31.20 -6.88
N GLY A 191 -7.91 31.49 -6.63
CA GLY A 191 -7.54 32.84 -6.19
C GLY A 191 -6.64 32.98 -4.96
N GLN A 192 -5.34 33.05 -5.25
CA GLN A 192 -4.35 33.98 -4.68
C GLN A 192 -3.75 33.78 -3.27
N SER A 193 -2.43 33.62 -3.33
CA SER A 193 -1.41 33.98 -2.34
C SER A 193 -1.65 35.30 -1.61
N ARG A 194 -1.22 35.37 -0.34
CA ARG A 194 -0.18 36.32 0.09
C ARG A 194 0.45 35.93 1.44
N SER A 195 1.71 36.31 1.51
CA SER A 195 2.78 36.06 2.47
C SER A 195 2.68 36.76 3.83
N THR A 196 3.60 36.35 4.72
CA THR A 196 4.33 37.07 5.81
C THR A 196 4.11 36.40 7.17
N GLY A 197 5.10 36.19 8.05
CA GLY A 197 6.50 36.63 8.10
C GLY A 197 7.35 35.85 9.13
N GLU A 198 8.52 36.41 9.37
CA GLU A 198 9.80 35.87 9.91
C GLU A 198 9.95 35.65 11.44
N ILE A 199 10.83 34.67 11.76
CA ILE A 199 11.97 34.59 12.74
C ILE A 199 11.65 34.75 14.27
N VAL A 200 12.15 33.95 15.23
CA VAL A 200 13.50 33.99 15.89
C VAL A 200 13.70 32.84 16.92
N VAL A 201 14.81 32.09 16.76
CA VAL A 201 15.90 31.63 17.68
C VAL A 201 15.67 31.04 19.10
N GLY A 202 16.39 29.93 19.37
CA GLY A 202 17.05 29.57 20.66
C GLY A 202 16.55 28.24 21.26
N GLY A 203 17.34 27.28 21.77
CA GLY A 203 18.75 27.16 22.12
C GLY A 203 19.02 25.73 22.67
N SER A 204 20.29 25.45 22.91
CA SER A 204 21.00 24.19 23.22
C SER A 204 20.61 23.39 24.48
N GLY A 205 20.90 22.08 24.46
CA GLY A 205 21.14 21.25 25.65
C GLY A 205 21.39 19.78 25.29
N GLY A 206 22.53 19.20 25.71
CA GLY A 206 23.03 17.91 25.25
C GLY A 206 22.94 16.75 26.24
N ALA A 207 23.29 15.57 25.70
CA ALA A 207 23.83 14.32 26.26
C ALA A 207 23.14 13.63 27.46
N SER A 208 22.78 12.35 27.26
CA SER A 208 23.59 11.21 27.75
C SER A 208 22.99 9.87 27.32
N GLU A 209 23.88 8.95 26.94
CA GLU A 209 23.60 7.54 26.66
C GLU A 209 23.13 6.79 27.92
N ALA A 210 22.22 5.84 27.72
CA ALA A 210 22.10 4.67 28.57
C ALA A 210 21.73 3.47 27.69
N ASP A 211 22.62 2.49 27.74
CA ASP A 211 22.55 1.16 27.14
C ASP A 211 21.44 0.32 27.78
N ALA A 212 20.60 -0.31 26.96
CA ALA A 212 19.73 -1.40 27.36
C ALA A 212 19.33 -2.18 26.11
N GLY A 213 19.74 -3.45 26.04
CA GLY A 213 19.39 -4.39 24.98
C GLY A 213 17.88 -4.38 24.70
N GLY A 214 17.52 -3.80 23.57
CA GLY A 214 16.14 -3.46 23.27
C GLY A 214 15.68 -4.12 21.98
N GLN A 215 14.48 -4.70 22.01
CA GLN A 215 13.63 -4.82 20.83
C GLN A 215 13.76 -3.54 20.01
N ARG A 216 14.20 -3.67 18.75
CA ARG A 216 14.51 -2.54 17.87
C ARG A 216 13.30 -1.59 17.87
N ALA A 217 13.48 -0.39 18.42
CA ALA A 217 12.39 0.57 18.54
C ALA A 217 11.80 0.85 17.15
N ALA A 218 10.47 0.82 17.05
CA ALA A 218 9.73 0.96 15.81
C ALA A 218 10.29 2.10 14.94
N SER A 219 10.47 1.84 13.64
CA SER A 219 10.96 2.87 12.71
C SER A 219 9.98 4.05 12.67
N PRO A 220 10.42 5.28 12.34
CA PRO A 220 9.49 6.41 12.30
C PRO A 220 8.35 6.16 11.30
N ALA A 221 8.61 5.49 10.18
CA ALA A 221 7.59 4.94 9.28
C ALA A 221 6.63 3.94 9.96
N GLU A 222 7.14 3.01 10.79
CA GLU A 222 6.27 2.14 11.59
C GLU A 222 5.46 2.94 12.63
N ARG A 223 6.02 3.99 13.23
CA ARG A 223 5.29 4.89 14.14
C ARG A 223 4.21 5.67 13.41
N LEU A 224 4.48 6.13 12.18
CA LEU A 224 3.49 6.76 11.31
C LEU A 224 2.29 5.82 11.13
N LEU A 225 2.55 4.55 10.84
CA LEU A 225 1.51 3.53 10.71
C LEU A 225 0.82 3.19 12.05
N MET A 226 1.57 3.09 13.15
CA MET A 226 1.04 2.76 14.49
C MET A 226 0.21 3.90 15.10
N SER A 227 0.55 5.16 14.81
CA SER A 227 -0.18 6.34 15.31
C SER A 227 -1.64 6.42 14.85
N ARG A 228 -2.03 5.59 13.87
CA ARG A 228 -3.35 5.60 13.24
C ARG A 228 -4.34 4.57 13.80
N GLY A 229 -4.08 3.94 14.94
CA GLY A 229 -5.11 3.15 15.61
C GLY A 229 -5.76 2.08 14.74
N TYR A 230 -4.99 1.46 13.82
CA TYR A 230 -5.46 0.33 13.02
C TYR A 230 -5.89 -0.86 13.89
N PHE A 231 -5.61 -0.84 15.20
CA PHE A 231 -6.30 -1.64 16.21
C PHE A 231 -6.51 -0.84 17.52
N ARG A 232 -7.78 -0.52 17.79
CA ARG A 232 -8.33 -0.55 19.15
C ARG A 232 -9.58 -1.43 19.11
N VAL A 233 -9.42 -2.69 18.72
CA VAL A 233 -10.41 -3.72 19.03
C VAL A 233 -9.92 -4.39 20.31
N PHE A 234 -10.54 -4.00 21.42
CA PHE A 234 -10.36 -4.67 22.71
C PHE A 234 -11.00 -6.06 22.64
N TRP A 235 -10.25 -7.06 23.10
CA TRP A 235 -10.60 -8.44 23.51
C TRP A 235 -11.69 -9.18 22.72
#